data_AF-A0A0A0BA18-F1
#
_entry.id   AF-A0A0A0BA18-F1
#
_cell.length_a   1.000
_cell.length_b   1.000
_cell.length_c   1.000
_cell.angle_alpha   90.00
_cell.angle_beta   90.00
_cell.angle_gamma   90.00
#
_symmetry.space_group_name_H-M   'P 1'
#
loop_
_entity.id
_entity.type
_entity.pdbx_description
1 polymer ?
#
loop_
_entity_poly.entity_id
_entity_poly.type
_entity_poly.pdbx_seq_one_letter_code
_entity_poly.pdbx_strand_id
1 'polypeptide(L)'
;GVRLDAAGDWVAVRGHRAADGGHQLSLRHAEMLLLLATHPRGLSVDELAVLLHPGDLSDVTVRAEVSRLRRVVGPLLGPSRPYRLAAPVTTDVHDVRRALARGDLLGALAQYAGPVLPRSVAPGVEQLRDELCAELRSAVLASADAVAVERWVATDEGTEDWHAWQHLMSLCTTGSPPWVRARGRLERLGRSFGSGLRRPGR
;
A
#
# COMPACT_ATOMS: atom_id res chain seq x y z
N GLY A 1 9.18 -12.08 15.21
CA GLY A 1 9.20 -11.64 13.80
C GLY A 1 9.46 -10.15 13.75
N VAL A 2 10.05 -9.66 12.66
CA VAL A 2 10.24 -8.23 12.44
C VAL A 2 9.02 -7.65 11.72
N ARG A 3 8.44 -6.57 12.22
CA ARG A 3 7.30 -5.87 11.57
C ARG A 3 7.73 -4.54 11.00
N LEU A 4 7.30 -4.24 9.76
CA LEU A 4 7.40 -2.93 9.11
C LEU A 4 5.99 -2.36 8.91
N ASP A 5 5.76 -1.15 9.44
CA ASP A 5 4.49 -0.42 9.32
C ASP A 5 4.68 0.71 8.31
N ALA A 6 4.03 0.63 7.14
CA ALA A 6 4.24 1.51 6.00
C ALA A 6 3.08 2.49 5.77
N ALA A 7 2.01 2.39 6.55
CA ALA A 7 0.80 3.21 6.37
C ALA A 7 0.87 4.61 7.03
N GLY A 8 1.95 4.93 7.76
CA GLY A 8 2.09 6.20 8.50
C GLY A 8 3.20 7.13 8.00
N ASP A 9 3.32 8.30 8.65
CA ASP A 9 4.34 9.33 8.36
C ASP A 9 5.78 8.87 8.64
N TRP A 10 5.95 7.77 9.34
CA TRP A 10 7.24 7.19 9.69
C TRP A 10 7.11 5.68 9.73
N VAL A 11 8.19 5.00 9.35
CA VAL A 11 8.24 3.54 9.37
C VAL A 11 8.95 3.06 10.61
N ALA A 12 8.30 2.14 11.32
CA ALA A 12 8.85 1.44 12.47
C ALA A 12 9.31 0.05 12.05
N VAL A 13 10.50 -0.35 12.49
CA VAL A 13 10.93 -1.76 12.49
C VAL A 13 10.89 -2.25 13.93
N ARG A 14 10.05 -3.25 14.22
CA ARG A 14 9.98 -3.88 15.57
C ARG A 14 10.61 -5.28 15.52
N GLY A 15 11.76 -5.53 16.17
CA GLY A 15 12.28 -6.90 16.33
C GLY A 15 13.72 -7.12 16.89
N HIS A 16 13.92 -8.35 17.40
CA HIS A 16 15.07 -9.07 18.03
C HIS A 16 15.99 -8.45 19.09
N ARG A 17 15.92 -7.15 19.39
CA ARG A 17 16.37 -6.60 20.68
C ARG A 17 15.31 -5.62 21.19
N ALA A 18 14.28 -6.18 21.80
CA ALA A 18 13.06 -5.48 22.22
C ALA A 18 13.23 -4.57 23.46
N ALA A 19 14.41 -3.96 23.65
CA ALA A 19 14.65 -3.03 24.76
C ALA A 19 14.46 -1.56 24.36
N ASP A 20 14.61 -1.21 23.09
CA ASP A 20 14.50 0.17 22.63
C ASP A 20 13.33 0.31 21.65
N GLY A 21 12.49 1.32 21.86
CA GLY A 21 11.35 1.64 20.99
C GLY A 21 11.70 1.63 19.50
N GLY A 22 10.72 1.32 18.66
CA GLY A 22 10.92 1.17 17.21
C GLY A 22 11.78 2.29 16.62
N HIS A 23 12.75 1.93 15.77
CA HIS A 23 13.60 2.93 15.14
C HIS A 23 12.83 3.70 14.08
N GLN A 24 12.87 5.02 14.16
CA GLN A 24 12.34 5.88 13.10
C GLN A 24 13.27 5.78 11.89
N LEU A 25 12.76 5.21 10.81
CA LEU A 25 13.50 5.14 9.55
C LEU A 25 13.37 6.43 8.75
N SER A 26 14.44 6.77 8.03
CA SER A 26 14.31 7.71 6.92
C SER A 26 13.40 7.12 5.84
N LEU A 27 12.76 7.97 5.03
CA LEU A 27 11.92 7.51 3.93
C LEU A 27 12.69 6.56 2.99
N ARG A 28 13.94 6.91 2.64
CA ARG A 28 14.78 6.06 1.78
C ARG A 28 15.03 4.67 2.38
N HIS A 29 15.28 4.58 3.68
CA HIS A 29 15.46 3.29 4.35
C HIS A 29 14.16 2.48 4.40
N ALA A 30 13.02 3.15 4.61
CA ALA A 30 11.72 2.52 4.58
C ALA A 30 11.40 1.92 3.20
N GLU A 31 11.62 2.69 2.13
CA GLU A 31 11.47 2.23 0.74
C GLU A 31 12.32 0.99 0.48
N MET A 32 13.62 1.05 0.83
CA MET A 32 14.53 -0.09 0.65
C MET A 32 14.07 -1.33 1.40
N LEU A 33 13.64 -1.21 2.65
CA LEU A 33 13.16 -2.36 3.43
C LEU A 33 11.86 -2.92 2.88
N LEU A 34 10.93 -2.07 2.47
CA LEU A 34 9.67 -2.49 1.86
C LEU A 34 9.93 -3.27 0.56
N LEU A 35 10.77 -2.72 -0.33
CA LEU A 35 11.16 -3.38 -1.58
C LEU A 35 11.86 -4.72 -1.31
N LEU A 36 12.80 -4.77 -0.36
CA LEU A 36 13.47 -6.02 -0.01
C LEU A 36 12.54 -7.03 0.66
N ALA A 37 11.52 -6.59 1.40
CA ALA A 37 10.52 -7.46 2.02
C ALA A 37 9.59 -8.09 0.97
N THR A 38 9.23 -7.35 -0.07
CA THR A 38 8.40 -7.84 -1.19
C THR A 38 9.20 -8.62 -2.23
N HIS A 39 10.54 -8.63 -2.14
CA HIS A 39 11.43 -9.40 -3.01
C HIS A 39 12.31 -10.39 -2.21
N PRO A 40 11.75 -11.52 -1.71
CA PRO A 40 12.51 -12.50 -0.91
C PRO A 40 13.73 -13.09 -1.63
N ARG A 41 13.71 -13.09 -2.97
CA ARG A 41 14.83 -13.51 -3.85
C ARG A 41 16.07 -12.61 -3.71
N GLY A 42 15.87 -11.41 -3.17
CA GLY A 42 16.82 -10.32 -3.16
C GLY A 42 16.80 -9.48 -4.43
N LEU A 43 17.42 -8.31 -4.34
CA LEU A 43 17.59 -7.34 -5.42
C LEU A 43 19.08 -7.07 -5.62
N SER A 44 19.53 -7.04 -6.87
CA SER A 44 20.84 -6.51 -7.25
C SER A 44 20.92 -4.99 -6.99
N VAL A 45 22.11 -4.42 -7.15
CA VAL A 45 22.30 -2.97 -6.97
C VAL A 45 21.49 -2.21 -8.03
N ASP A 46 21.58 -2.66 -9.29
CA ASP A 46 20.93 -2.05 -10.45
C ASP A 46 19.40 -2.16 -10.36
N GLU A 47 18.86 -3.34 -9.99
CA GLU A 47 17.41 -3.49 -9.77
C GLU A 47 16.92 -2.57 -8.65
N LEU A 48 17.69 -2.47 -7.56
CA LEU A 48 17.34 -1.59 -6.44
C LEU A 48 17.43 -0.10 -6.85
N ALA A 49 18.37 0.27 -7.72
CA ALA A 49 18.48 1.63 -8.27
C ALA A 49 17.21 2.02 -9.04
N VAL A 50 16.76 1.15 -9.96
CA VAL A 50 15.56 1.34 -10.78
C VAL A 50 14.31 1.46 -9.92
N LEU A 51 14.17 0.63 -8.90
CA LEU A 51 12.99 0.64 -8.04
C LEU A 51 12.96 1.86 -7.08
N LEU A 52 14.11 2.46 -6.78
CA LEU A 52 14.23 3.59 -5.85
C LEU A 52 14.11 4.96 -6.52
N HIS A 53 14.37 5.06 -7.82
CA HIS A 53 14.42 6.33 -8.51
C HIS A 53 14.01 6.20 -9.99
N PRO A 54 13.19 7.12 -10.54
CA PRO A 54 12.72 7.05 -11.94
C PRO A 54 13.82 7.31 -13.00
N GLY A 55 15.02 7.71 -12.57
CA GLY A 55 16.19 7.91 -13.44
C GLY A 55 17.45 7.30 -12.82
N ASP A 56 18.62 7.60 -13.40
CA ASP A 56 19.89 6.96 -13.03
C ASP A 56 20.34 7.29 -11.61
N LEU A 57 20.02 6.40 -10.67
CA LEU A 57 20.64 6.39 -9.35
C LEU A 57 21.94 5.59 -9.44
N SER A 58 23.08 6.25 -9.19
CA SER A 58 24.38 5.58 -9.33
C SER A 58 24.51 4.38 -8.39
N ASP A 59 25.17 3.34 -8.87
CA ASP A 59 25.54 2.14 -8.12
C ASP A 59 26.26 2.45 -6.80
N VAL A 60 27.10 3.50 -6.82
CA VAL A 60 27.83 3.98 -5.64
C VAL A 60 26.87 4.55 -4.60
N THR A 61 25.88 5.34 -5.04
CA THR A 61 24.86 5.91 -4.16
C THR A 61 24.01 4.80 -3.52
N VAL A 62 23.56 3.82 -4.29
CA VAL A 62 22.79 2.69 -3.76
C VAL A 62 23.60 1.91 -2.74
N ARG A 63 24.86 1.57 -3.05
CA ARG A 63 25.74 0.86 -2.11
C ARG A 63 25.98 1.65 -0.82
N ALA A 64 26.11 2.97 -0.92
CA ALA A 64 26.24 3.86 0.24
C ALA A 64 24.98 3.85 1.12
N GLU A 65 23.79 3.93 0.51
CA GLU A 65 22.52 3.82 1.25
C GLU A 65 22.33 2.44 1.89
N VAL A 66 22.66 1.36 1.18
CA VAL A 66 22.64 0.01 1.75
C VAL A 66 23.57 -0.09 2.95
N SER A 67 24.76 0.51 2.86
CA SER A 67 25.69 0.54 4.00
C SER A 67 25.14 1.34 5.17
N ARG A 68 24.43 2.45 4.93
CA ARG A 68 23.75 3.23 5.97
C ARG A 68 22.61 2.44 6.59
N LEU A 69 21.75 1.84 5.77
CA LEU A 69 20.66 0.98 6.21
C LEU A 69 21.17 -0.16 7.09
N ARG A 70 22.28 -0.81 6.72
CA ARG A 70 22.90 -1.88 7.51
C ARG A 70 23.30 -1.43 8.92
N ARG A 71 23.71 -0.17 9.12
CA ARG A 71 24.00 0.35 10.46
C ARG A 71 22.74 0.52 11.31
N VAL A 72 21.59 0.73 10.67
CA VAL A 72 20.29 0.92 11.34
C VAL A 72 19.63 -0.41 11.67
N VAL A 73 19.57 -1.35 10.71
CA VAL A 73 18.83 -2.62 10.88
C VAL A 73 19.73 -3.80 11.25
N GLY A 74 21.05 -3.59 11.26
CA GLY A 74 22.05 -4.58 11.65
C GLY A 74 21.93 -5.89 10.85
N PRO A 75 21.81 -7.05 11.53
CA PRO A 75 21.82 -8.37 10.90
C PRO A 75 20.54 -8.67 10.10
N LEU A 76 19.52 -7.82 10.16
CA LEU A 76 18.31 -7.99 9.36
C LEU A 76 18.61 -7.89 7.86
N LEU A 77 19.60 -7.09 7.48
CA LEU A 77 20.03 -6.97 6.10
C LEU A 77 21.17 -7.96 5.83
N GLY A 78 20.95 -8.86 4.87
CA GLY A 78 21.91 -9.89 4.49
C GLY A 78 23.31 -9.33 4.16
N PRO A 79 24.37 -10.12 4.40
CA PRO A 79 25.74 -9.65 4.24
C PRO A 79 26.15 -9.51 2.77
N SER A 80 25.64 -10.40 1.89
CA SER A 80 26.06 -10.54 0.50
C SER A 80 25.00 -10.06 -0.50
N ARG A 81 25.42 -9.86 -1.75
CA ARG A 81 24.54 -9.64 -2.90
C ARG A 81 23.95 -10.95 -3.43
N PRO A 82 22.76 -10.93 -4.05
CA PRO A 82 21.82 -9.80 -4.11
C PRO A 82 21.34 -9.40 -2.71
N TYR A 83 21.06 -8.12 -2.51
CA TYR A 83 20.61 -7.58 -1.23
C TYR A 83 19.28 -8.21 -0.88
N ARG A 84 19.19 -8.79 0.31
CA ARG A 84 18.00 -9.51 0.80
C ARG A 84 17.88 -9.34 2.30
N LEU A 85 16.68 -9.53 2.83
CA LEU A 85 16.48 -9.61 4.27
C LEU A 85 16.91 -11.00 4.75
N ALA A 86 17.66 -11.05 5.85
CA ALA A 86 18.17 -12.29 6.44
C ALA A 86 17.09 -13.10 7.18
N ALA A 87 15.96 -12.46 7.50
CA ALA A 87 14.79 -13.08 8.07
C ALA A 87 13.53 -12.46 7.44
N PRO A 88 12.41 -13.21 7.38
CA PRO A 88 11.14 -12.65 6.92
C PRO A 88 10.73 -11.42 7.74
N VAL A 89 10.41 -10.34 7.04
CA VAL A 89 9.80 -9.14 7.61
C VAL A 89 8.34 -9.12 7.19
N THR A 90 7.44 -9.11 8.16
CA THR A 90 6.02 -8.94 7.87
C THR A 90 5.73 -7.45 7.72
N THR A 91 5.01 -7.09 6.67
CA THR A 91 4.51 -5.73 6.46
C THR A 91 2.99 -5.71 6.50
N ASP A 92 2.40 -4.55 6.72
CA ASP A 92 0.97 -4.30 6.47
C ASP A 92 0.52 -4.76 5.07
N VAL A 93 1.33 -4.54 4.03
CA VAL A 93 1.07 -5.07 2.67
C VAL A 93 0.94 -6.59 2.67
N HIS A 94 1.83 -7.31 3.37
CA HIS A 94 1.74 -8.77 3.48
C HIS A 94 0.48 -9.21 4.22
N ASP A 95 0.10 -8.47 5.26
CA ASP A 95 -1.07 -8.74 6.09
C ASP A 95 -2.38 -8.57 5.29
N VAL A 96 -2.49 -7.48 4.52
CA VAL A 96 -3.61 -7.20 3.61
C VAL A 96 -3.70 -8.29 2.54
N ARG A 97 -2.61 -8.56 1.81
CA ARG A 97 -2.60 -9.59 0.76
C ARG A 97 -2.93 -10.98 1.29
N ARG A 98 -2.45 -11.32 2.50
CA ARG A 98 -2.76 -12.62 3.12
C ARG A 98 -4.22 -12.72 3.52
N ALA A 99 -4.85 -11.63 3.96
CA ALA A 99 -6.28 -11.62 4.26
C ALA A 99 -7.10 -11.79 2.97
N LEU A 100 -6.76 -11.06 1.90
CA LEU A 100 -7.37 -11.23 0.58
C LEU A 100 -7.24 -12.67 0.05
N ALA A 101 -6.06 -13.26 0.15
CA ALA A 101 -5.81 -14.64 -0.28
C ALA A 101 -6.66 -15.69 0.47
N ARG A 102 -7.16 -15.37 1.67
CA ARG A 102 -8.08 -16.23 2.44
C ARG A 102 -9.55 -15.88 2.23
N GLY A 103 -9.87 -14.93 1.36
CA GLY A 103 -11.22 -14.41 1.17
C GLY A 103 -11.73 -13.50 2.29
N ASP A 104 -10.85 -13.07 3.20
CA ASP A 104 -11.19 -12.19 4.33
C ASP A 104 -11.06 -10.72 3.91
N LEU A 105 -12.04 -10.23 3.14
CA LEU A 105 -12.04 -8.86 2.64
C LEU A 105 -12.19 -7.82 3.77
N LEU A 106 -13.05 -8.07 4.76
CA LEU A 106 -13.22 -7.15 5.89
C LEU A 106 -11.95 -7.04 6.74
N GLY A 107 -11.23 -8.16 6.95
CA GLY A 107 -9.93 -8.17 7.60
C GLY A 107 -8.85 -7.48 6.76
N ALA A 108 -8.87 -7.63 5.44
CA ALA A 108 -7.98 -6.92 4.54
C ALA A 108 -8.17 -5.39 4.65
N LEU A 109 -9.42 -4.91 4.55
CA LEU A 109 -9.76 -3.50 4.69
C LEU A 109 -9.45 -2.95 6.09
N ALA A 110 -9.61 -3.75 7.14
CA ALA A 110 -9.26 -3.34 8.50
C ALA A 110 -7.74 -3.17 8.71
N GLN A 111 -6.92 -3.87 7.92
CA GLN A 111 -5.46 -3.78 7.97
C GLN A 111 -4.91 -2.73 6.99
N TYR A 112 -5.71 -2.32 6.00
CA TYR A 112 -5.38 -1.25 5.08
C TYR A 112 -5.60 0.11 5.75
N ALA A 113 -4.58 0.60 6.45
CA ALA A 113 -4.64 1.89 7.16
C ALA A 113 -4.45 3.12 6.27
N GLY A 114 -4.26 2.93 4.95
CA GLY A 114 -4.08 3.98 3.96
C GLY A 114 -3.05 3.58 2.89
N PRO A 115 -2.72 4.51 1.98
CA PRO A 115 -1.75 4.26 0.93
C PRO A 115 -0.37 3.89 1.50
N VAL A 116 0.28 2.90 0.89
CA VAL A 116 1.62 2.44 1.31
C VAL A 116 2.67 3.52 1.08
N LEU A 117 3.37 3.95 2.13
CA LEU A 117 4.39 5.00 2.11
C LEU A 117 3.96 6.23 1.28
N PRO A 118 2.91 6.97 1.67
CA PRO A 118 2.23 7.91 0.78
C PRO A 118 3.12 9.06 0.28
N ARG A 119 4.23 9.35 0.98
CA ARG A 119 5.23 10.37 0.60
C ARG A 119 6.33 9.87 -0.34
N SER A 120 6.39 8.56 -0.58
CA SER A 120 7.38 7.97 -1.48
C SER A 120 6.97 8.17 -2.94
N VAL A 121 7.97 8.58 -3.72
CA VAL A 121 7.93 8.68 -5.19
C VAL A 121 8.88 7.66 -5.84
N ALA A 122 9.30 6.65 -5.08
CA ALA A 122 10.14 5.58 -5.60
C ALA A 122 9.29 4.69 -6.52
N PRO A 123 9.69 4.43 -7.78
CA PRO A 123 8.86 3.72 -8.76
C PRO A 123 8.36 2.36 -8.26
N GLY A 124 9.22 1.59 -7.58
CA GLY A 124 8.84 0.29 -7.04
C GLY A 124 7.85 0.37 -5.88
N VAL A 125 7.83 1.48 -5.14
CA VAL A 125 6.87 1.71 -4.05
C VAL A 125 5.54 2.22 -4.59
N GLU A 126 5.56 3.12 -5.58
CA GLU A 126 4.35 3.56 -6.29
C GLU A 126 3.66 2.37 -6.97
N GLN A 127 4.41 1.56 -7.71
CA GLN A 127 3.88 0.35 -8.32
C GLN A 127 3.26 -0.60 -7.28
N LEU A 128 3.95 -0.86 -6.16
CA LEU A 128 3.42 -1.72 -5.10
C LEU A 128 2.14 -1.15 -4.48
N ARG A 129 2.09 0.17 -4.26
CA ARG A 129 0.91 0.87 -3.73
C ARG A 129 -0.27 0.74 -4.69
N ASP A 130 -0.05 0.98 -5.98
CA ASP A 130 -1.07 0.90 -7.02
C ASP A 130 -1.60 -0.53 -7.19
N GLU A 131 -0.71 -1.52 -7.18
CA GLU A 131 -1.08 -2.95 -7.21
C GLU A 131 -1.96 -3.33 -6.02
N LEU A 132 -1.55 -2.98 -4.80
CA LEU A 132 -2.31 -3.30 -3.59
C LEU A 132 -3.70 -2.63 -3.58
N CYS A 133 -3.75 -1.36 -4.00
CA CYS A 133 -4.99 -0.60 -4.14
C CYS A 133 -5.91 -1.24 -5.19
N ALA A 134 -5.37 -1.65 -6.34
CA ALA A 134 -6.13 -2.32 -7.39
C ALA A 134 -6.65 -3.70 -6.97
N GLU A 135 -5.85 -4.48 -6.21
CA GLU A 135 -6.26 -5.77 -5.64
C GLU A 135 -7.45 -5.59 -4.68
N LEU A 136 -7.34 -4.66 -3.73
CA LEU A 136 -8.42 -4.33 -2.78
C LEU A 136 -9.68 -3.86 -3.51
N ARG A 137 -9.53 -2.90 -4.42
CA ARG A 137 -10.65 -2.36 -5.20
C ARG A 137 -11.36 -3.45 -5.99
N SER A 138 -10.60 -4.32 -6.66
CA SER A 138 -11.16 -5.46 -7.41
C SER A 138 -11.95 -6.39 -6.50
N ALA A 139 -11.43 -6.70 -5.32
CA ALA A 139 -12.12 -7.55 -4.34
C ALA A 139 -13.41 -6.88 -3.80
N VAL A 140 -13.38 -5.56 -3.57
CA VAL A 140 -14.55 -4.78 -3.13
C VAL A 140 -15.65 -4.80 -4.20
N LEU A 141 -15.31 -4.53 -5.46
CA LEU A 141 -16.28 -4.51 -6.55
C LEU A 141 -16.86 -5.90 -6.87
N ALA A 142 -16.14 -6.97 -6.53
CA ALA A 142 -16.65 -8.34 -6.66
C ALA A 142 -17.50 -8.80 -5.44
N SER A 143 -17.46 -8.07 -4.33
CA SER A 143 -18.14 -8.44 -3.09
C SER A 143 -19.62 -8.07 -3.09
N ALA A 144 -20.47 -8.93 -2.52
CA ALA A 144 -21.87 -8.60 -2.21
C ALA A 144 -22.05 -8.02 -0.78
N ASP A 145 -20.97 -7.89 -0.01
CA ASP A 145 -21.00 -7.37 1.35
C ASP A 145 -20.94 -5.83 1.34
N ALA A 146 -22.09 -5.19 1.59
CA ALA A 146 -22.21 -3.74 1.66
C ALA A 146 -21.28 -3.12 2.72
N VAL A 147 -20.98 -3.81 3.82
CA VAL A 147 -20.07 -3.31 4.87
C VAL A 147 -18.64 -3.17 4.33
N ALA A 148 -18.21 -4.12 3.49
CA ALA A 148 -16.90 -4.03 2.86
C ALA A 148 -16.83 -2.85 1.87
N VAL A 149 -17.89 -2.65 1.08
CA VAL A 149 -17.96 -1.50 0.16
C VAL A 149 -18.01 -0.18 0.93
N GLU A 150 -18.78 -0.09 2.03
CA GLU A 150 -18.83 1.09 2.90
C GLU A 150 -17.46 1.43 3.51
N ARG A 151 -16.68 0.42 3.92
CA ARG A 151 -15.32 0.64 4.42
C ARG A 151 -14.37 1.15 3.34
N TRP A 152 -14.44 0.59 2.14
CA TRP A 152 -13.62 1.04 1.01
C TRP A 152 -13.91 2.49 0.65
N VAL A 153 -15.18 2.85 0.46
CA VAL A 153 -15.54 4.22 0.04
C VAL A 153 -15.29 5.28 1.13
N ALA A 154 -14.93 4.86 2.33
CA ALA A 154 -14.49 5.72 3.42
C ALA A 154 -12.96 5.95 3.44
N THR A 155 -12.17 5.22 2.64
CA THR A 155 -10.73 5.50 2.47
C THR A 155 -10.52 6.65 1.49
N ASP A 156 -9.34 7.28 1.52
CA ASP A 156 -8.99 8.37 0.61
C ASP A 156 -9.17 7.98 -0.86
N GLU A 157 -8.70 6.79 -1.25
CA GLU A 157 -8.82 6.25 -2.61
C GLU A 157 -10.27 5.92 -2.98
N GLY A 158 -11.01 5.27 -2.08
CA GLY A 158 -12.39 4.88 -2.33
C GLY A 158 -13.35 6.06 -2.35
N THR A 159 -13.01 7.20 -1.71
CA THR A 159 -13.88 8.38 -1.73
C THR A 159 -14.09 8.90 -3.16
N GLU A 160 -13.11 8.77 -4.06
CA GLU A 160 -13.21 9.21 -5.46
C GLU A 160 -13.54 8.05 -6.43
N ASP A 161 -13.76 6.83 -5.94
CA ASP A 161 -14.09 5.66 -6.76
C ASP A 161 -15.58 5.62 -7.15
N TRP A 162 -15.88 6.19 -8.31
CA TRP A 162 -17.22 6.20 -8.90
C TRP A 162 -17.90 4.82 -8.90
N HIS A 163 -17.18 3.77 -9.31
CA HIS A 163 -17.76 2.44 -9.44
C HIS A 163 -18.08 1.82 -8.09
N ALA A 164 -17.24 2.05 -7.07
CA ALA A 164 -17.55 1.56 -5.73
C ALA A 164 -18.77 2.25 -5.12
N TRP A 165 -18.97 3.54 -5.36
CA TRP A 165 -20.18 4.24 -4.94
C TRP A 165 -21.44 3.76 -5.68
N GLN A 166 -21.33 3.49 -6.99
CA GLN A 166 -22.43 2.86 -7.75
C GLN A 166 -22.75 1.47 -7.21
N HIS A 167 -21.72 0.69 -6.88
CA HIS A 167 -21.86 -0.64 -6.33
C HIS A 167 -22.50 -0.63 -4.94
N LEU A 168 -22.07 0.26 -4.04
CA LEU A 168 -22.71 0.42 -2.73
C LEU A 168 -24.21 0.75 -2.88
N MET A 169 -24.54 1.64 -3.81
CA MET A 169 -25.93 2.02 -4.07
C MET A 169 -26.77 0.85 -4.61
N SER A 170 -26.19 -0.09 -5.36
CA SER A 170 -26.89 -1.27 -5.87
C SER A 170 -27.15 -2.33 -4.79
N LEU A 171 -26.28 -2.40 -3.77
CA LEU A 171 -26.43 -3.32 -2.63
C LEU A 171 -27.39 -2.81 -1.55
N CYS A 172 -27.62 -1.50 -1.47
CA CYS A 172 -28.43 -0.88 -0.42
C CYS A 172 -29.90 -0.72 -0.82
N THR A 173 -30.80 -0.85 0.17
CA THR A 173 -32.21 -0.48 -0.01
C THR A 173 -32.34 0.99 -0.37
N THR A 174 -33.10 1.29 -1.43
CA THR A 174 -33.40 2.66 -1.86
C THR A 174 -33.91 3.51 -0.70
N GLY A 175 -33.31 4.70 -0.52
CA GLY A 175 -33.68 5.64 0.55
C GLY A 175 -33.03 5.38 1.91
N SER A 176 -32.32 4.26 2.10
CA SER A 176 -31.52 4.04 3.31
C SER A 176 -30.38 5.06 3.44
N PRO A 177 -29.85 5.32 4.65
CA PRO A 177 -28.75 6.28 4.82
C PRO A 177 -27.52 5.99 3.95
N PRO A 178 -27.00 4.74 3.82
CA PRO A 178 -25.91 4.44 2.90
C PRO A 178 -26.25 4.72 1.43
N TRP A 179 -27.48 4.40 0.99
CA TRP A 179 -27.94 4.69 -0.36
C TRP A 179 -27.98 6.20 -0.65
N VAL A 180 -28.50 7.00 0.28
CA VAL A 180 -28.56 8.47 0.16
C VAL A 180 -27.16 9.07 0.09
N ARG A 181 -26.22 8.59 0.94
CA ARG A 181 -24.81 9.02 0.89
C ARG A 181 -24.17 8.68 -0.46
N ALA A 182 -24.36 7.45 -0.94
CA ALA A 182 -23.81 7.01 -2.22
C ALA A 182 -24.35 7.85 -3.39
N ARG A 183 -25.66 8.07 -3.43
CA ARG A 183 -26.30 8.94 -4.44
C ARG A 183 -25.72 10.34 -4.42
N GLY A 184 -25.65 10.98 -3.26
CA GLY A 184 -25.10 12.34 -3.13
C GLY A 184 -23.64 12.43 -3.59
N ARG A 185 -22.83 11.40 -3.28
CA ARG A 185 -21.44 11.34 -3.74
C ARG A 185 -21.33 11.17 -5.25
N LEU A 186 -22.14 10.31 -5.87
CA LEU A 186 -22.22 10.15 -7.33
C LEU A 186 -22.67 11.44 -8.02
N GLU A 187 -23.65 12.16 -7.47
CA GLU A 187 -24.07 13.46 -8.02
C GLU A 187 -22.93 14.51 -7.96
N ARG A 188 -22.10 14.50 -6.91
CA ARG A 188 -20.90 15.35 -6.81
C ARG A 188 -19.84 14.93 -7.84
N LEU A 189 -19.44 13.66 -7.86
CA LEU A 189 -18.44 13.13 -8.79
C LEU A 189 -18.84 13.39 -10.25
N GLY A 190 -20.12 13.22 -10.56
CA GLY A 190 -20.66 13.35 -11.91
C GLY A 190 -20.62 14.79 -12.41
N ARG A 191 -20.58 15.78 -11.50
CA ARG A 191 -20.35 17.19 -11.85
C ARG A 191 -18.89 17.46 -12.18
N SER A 192 -17.95 16.83 -11.46
CA SER A 192 -16.51 16.93 -11.76
C SER A 192 -16.15 16.35 -13.14
N PHE A 193 -16.80 15.25 -13.54
CA PHE A 193 -16.69 14.71 -14.91
C PHE A 193 -17.51 15.53 -15.92
N GLY A 194 -18.66 16.07 -15.50
CA GLY A 194 -19.53 16.89 -16.36
C GLY A 194 -18.93 18.25 -16.78
N SER A 195 -17.91 18.77 -16.08
CA SER A 195 -17.13 19.94 -16.51
C SER A 195 -16.04 19.63 -17.53
N GLY A 196 -15.86 18.35 -17.89
CA GLY A 196 -14.91 17.90 -18.91
C GLY A 196 -15.18 16.45 -19.33
N LEU A 197 -16.01 16.30 -20.36
CA LEU A 197 -16.33 15.06 -21.12
C LEU A 197 -17.44 14.13 -20.57
N ARG A 198 -18.17 13.56 -21.55
CA ARG A 198 -19.42 12.78 -21.43
C ARG A 198 -19.37 11.66 -20.40
N ARG A 199 -20.49 11.50 -19.67
CA ARG A 199 -20.87 10.26 -18.98
C ARG A 199 -20.68 9.05 -19.92
N PRO A 200 -19.87 8.04 -19.59
CA PRO A 200 -19.87 6.80 -20.34
C PRO A 200 -21.08 5.95 -19.94
N GLY A 201 -21.83 5.52 -20.96
CA GLY A 201 -22.71 4.34 -20.95
C GLY A 201 -23.95 4.39 -20.07
N ARG A 202 -25.12 4.49 -20.71
CA ARG A 202 -26.41 4.06 -20.14
C ARG A 202 -26.45 2.54 -20.02
#